data_AF-A0A959RQG4-F1
#
_entry.id   AF-A0A959RQG4-F1
#
_cell.length_a   1.000
_cell.length_b   1.000
_cell.length_c   1.000
_cell.angle_alpha   90.00
_cell.angle_beta   90.00
_cell.angle_gamma   90.00
#
_symmetry.space_group_name_H-M   'P 1'
#
loop_
_entity.id
_entity.type
_entity.pdbx_description
1 polymer ?
#
loop_
_entity_poly.entity_id
_entity_poly.type
_entity_poly.pdbx_seq_one_letter_code
_entity_poly.pdbx_strand_id
1 'polypeptide(L)' 'MSTYTQILYQIVFSTKYRKPVLLKENRDKLFQYIAGILKNKNCFLYRINGVEDHLHI' A
#
# COMPACT_ATOMS: atom_id res chain seq x y z
N MET A 1 -28.60 14.43 -13.24
CA MET A 1 -27.23 14.99 -13.15
C MET A 1 -26.36 13.99 -12.42
N SER A 2 -25.33 13.44 -13.06
CA SER A 2 -24.31 12.62 -12.41
C SER A 2 -23.12 13.52 -12.11
N THR A 3 -22.68 13.56 -10.84
CA THR A 3 -21.45 14.26 -10.44
C THR A 3 -20.29 13.26 -10.50
N TYR A 4 -19.24 13.60 -11.24
CA TYR A 4 -17.99 12.83 -11.21
C TYR A 4 -17.30 13.04 -9.87
N THR A 5 -16.84 11.97 -9.23
CA THR A 5 -16.11 12.01 -7.95
C THR A 5 -14.88 11.13 -8.05
N GLN A 6 -13.72 11.70 -7.71
CA GLN A 6 -12.45 11.00 -7.63
C GLN A 6 -11.86 11.22 -6.24
N ILE A 7 -11.66 10.14 -5.50
CA ILE A 7 -11.12 10.19 -4.14
C ILE A 7 -9.76 9.51 -4.14
N LEU A 8 -8.73 10.28 -3.87
CA LEU A 8 -7.34 9.83 -3.83
C LEU A 8 -6.82 9.93 -2.40
N TYR A 9 -6.22 8.85 -1.91
CA TYR A 9 -5.64 8.78 -0.57
C TYR A 9 -4.16 8.44 -0.66
N GLN A 10 -3.36 9.01 0.23
CA GLN A 10 -2.05 8.49 0.59
C GLN A 10 -2.18 7.82 1.95
N ILE A 11 -1.89 6.51 2.01
CA ILE A 11 -2.05 5.72 3.24
C ILE A 11 -0.67 5.21 3.67
N VAL A 12 -0.33 5.44 4.94
CA VAL A 12 0.96 5.03 5.51
C VAL A 12 0.73 4.04 6.64
N PHE A 13 1.36 2.86 6.53
CA PHE A 13 1.37 1.86 7.60
C PHE A 13 2.77 1.71 8.15
N SER A 14 2.88 1.61 9.49
CA SER A 14 4.14 1.27 10.16
C SER A 14 4.11 -0.15 10.70
N THR A 15 5.28 -0.76 10.76
CA THR A 15 5.50 -2.04 11.46
C THR A 15 5.26 -1.88 12.96
N LYS A 16 5.01 -3.00 13.64
CA LYS A 16 4.80 -3.00 15.09
C LYS A 16 6.04 -2.42 15.80
N TYR A 17 5.84 -1.35 16.56
CA TYR A 17 6.90 -0.57 17.24
C TYR A 17 7.99 -0.02 16.30
N ARG A 18 7.69 0.16 15.00
CA ARG A 18 8.67 0.57 13.97
C ARG A 18 9.89 -0.34 13.91
N LYS A 19 9.74 -1.62 14.23
CA LYS A 19 10.84 -2.58 14.08
C LYS A 19 11.17 -2.75 12.59
N PRO A 20 12.45 -2.73 12.19
CA PRO A 20 12.87 -2.79 10.78
C PRO A 20 12.72 -4.21 10.19
N VAL A 21 11.49 -4.73 10.14
CA VAL A 21 11.18 -6.12 9.75
C VAL A 21 10.74 -6.25 8.29
N LEU A 22 10.55 -5.15 7.57
CA LEU A 22 10.31 -5.17 6.12
C LEU A 22 11.65 -5.34 5.39
N LEU A 23 12.18 -6.57 5.40
CA LEU A 23 13.40 -6.93 4.70
C LEU A 23 13.25 -6.70 3.19
N LYS A 24 14.26 -6.10 2.54
CA LYS A 24 14.22 -5.72 1.12
C LYS A 24 13.79 -6.87 0.21
N GLU A 25 14.32 -8.07 0.45
CA GLU A 25 13.99 -9.30 -0.29
C GLU A 25 12.50 -9.71 -0.22
N ASN A 26 11.77 -9.30 0.82
CA ASN A 26 10.38 -9.68 1.04
C ASN A 26 9.38 -8.57 0.66
N ARG A 27 9.84 -7.34 0.41
CA ARG A 27 8.97 -6.18 0.15
C ARG A 27 8.14 -6.36 -1.11
N ASP A 28 8.75 -6.82 -2.21
CA ASP A 28 8.05 -6.98 -3.49
C ASP A 28 6.89 -7.97 -3.38
N LYS A 29 7.11 -9.08 -2.68
CA LYS A 29 6.06 -10.09 -2.43
C LYS A 29 4.91 -9.51 -1.59
N LEU A 30 5.23 -8.72 -0.56
CA LEU A 30 4.24 -8.04 0.26
C LEU A 30 3.45 -7.00 -0.55
N PHE A 31 4.13 -6.20 -1.37
CA PHE A 31 3.50 -5.17 -2.19
C PHE A 31 2.56 -5.79 -3.24
N GLN A 32 2.96 -6.88 -3.88
CA GLN A 32 2.10 -7.64 -4.79
C GLN A 32 0.85 -8.18 -4.09
N TYR A 33 1.00 -8.68 -2.86
CA TYR A 33 -0.14 -9.16 -2.07
C TYR A 33 -1.12 -8.02 -1.73
N ILE A 34 -0.61 -6.87 -1.29
CA ILE A 34 -1.43 -5.67 -1.03
C ILE A 34 -2.13 -5.19 -2.30
N ALA A 35 -1.42 -5.15 -3.43
CA ALA A 35 -1.98 -4.79 -4.73
C ALA A 35 -3.13 -5.73 -5.13
N GLY A 36 -3.00 -7.03 -4.87
CA GLY A 36 -4.07 -8.01 -5.05
C GLY A 36 -5.30 -7.72 -4.19
N ILE A 37 -5.10 -7.37 -2.91
CA ILE A 37 -6.20 -6.97 -2.01
C ILE A 37 -6.93 -5.73 -2.55
N LEU A 38 -6.19 -4.69 -2.94
CA LEU A 38 -6.77 -3.45 -3.45
C LEU A 38 -7.55 -3.68 -4.75
N LYS A 39 -6.99 -4.49 -5.66
CA LYS A 39 -7.67 -4.90 -6.90
C LYS A 39 -8.98 -5.63 -6.58
N ASN A 40 -8.97 -6.57 -5.63
CA ASN A 40 -10.18 -7.30 -5.22
C ASN A 40 -11.23 -6.40 -4.53
N LYS A 41 -10.82 -5.25 -4.01
CA LYS A 41 -11.71 -4.24 -3.42
C LYS A 41 -12.17 -3.18 -4.43
N ASN A 42 -11.88 -3.35 -5.72
CA ASN A 42 -12.14 -2.36 -6.77
C ASN A 42 -11.46 -1.00 -6.49
N CYS A 43 -10.31 -1.01 -5.82
CA CYS A 43 -9.48 0.17 -5.62
C CYS A 43 -8.39 0.23 -6.69
N PHE A 44 -8.15 1.42 -7.25
CA PHE A 44 -7.05 1.65 -8.18
C PHE A 44 -5.78 2.02 -7.40
N LEU A 45 -4.74 1.19 -7.50
CA LEU A 45 -3.44 1.44 -6.87
C LEU A 45 -2.55 2.26 -7.81
N TYR A 46 -2.23 3.49 -7.42
CA TYR A 46 -1.32 4.36 -8.20
C TYR A 46 0.15 4.05 -7.95
N ARG A 47 0.55 3.84 -6.69
CA ARG A 47 1.92 3.54 -6.32
C ARG A 47 1.94 2.80 -4.99
N ILE A 48 2.91 1.91 -4.80
CA ILE A 48 3.21 1.33 -3.49
C ILE A 48 4.73 1.28 -3.33
N ASN A 49 5.23 1.67 -2.17
CA ASN A 49 6.65 1.55 -1.83
C ASN A 49 6.83 1.49 -0.31
N GLY A 50 8.03 1.20 0.17
CA GLY A 50 8.30 1.19 1.60
C GLY A 50 9.76 1.00 1.93
N VAL A 51 10.07 1.31 3.18
CA VAL A 51 11.36 1.12 3.82
C VAL A 51 11.23 0.10 4.95
N GLU A 52 12.28 -0.08 5.74
CA GLU A 52 12.42 -1.19 6.69
C GLU A 52 11.30 -1.25 7.74
N ASP A 53 10.71 -0.11 8.09
CA ASP A 53 9.76 0.02 9.19
C ASP A 53 8.37 0.54 8.78
N HIS A 54 8.16 0.96 7.53
CA HIS A 54 6.87 1.47 7.05
C HIS A 54 6.71 1.38 5.52
N LEU A 55 5.46 1.46 5.07
CA LEU A 55 5.10 1.50 3.65
C LEU A 55 4.08 2.59 3.36
N HIS A 56 4.06 3.02 2.10
CA HIS A 56 3.17 4.01 1.51
C HIS A 56 2.38 3.36 0.38
N ILE A 57 1.08 3.63 0.35
CA ILE A 57 0.11 3.24 -0.67
C ILE A 57 -0.51 4.53 -1.23
#